data_AF-A0AA35S7C1-F1
#
_entry.id   AF-A0AA35S7C1-F1
#
_cell.length_a   1.000
_cell.length_b   1.000
_cell.length_c   1.000
_cell.angle_alpha   90.00
_cell.angle_beta   90.00
_cell.angle_gamma   90.00
#
_symmetry.space_group_name_H-M   'P 1'
#
loop_
_entity.id
_entity.type
_entity.pdbx_description
1 polymer ?
#
loop_
_entity_poly.entity_id
_entity_poly.type
_entity_poly.pdbx_seq_one_letter_code
_entity_poly.pdbx_strand_id
1 'polypeptide(L)'
;RIDECHRPVRLRKVVLSYPSSTSDFKFNLSLNYRLSSVIHTYSDQKPCLVFCATRKGTQQAAATLVKDARFIMNSEHKKRLNASST
;
A
#
# COMPACT_ATOMS: atom_id res chain seq x y z
N ARG A 1 -2.36 -24.86 -20.80
CA ARG A 1 -2.54 -23.60 -20.03
C ARG A 1 -2.64 -23.99 -18.57
N ILE A 2 -1.76 -23.49 -17.70
CA ILE A 2 -1.89 -23.70 -16.25
C ILE A 2 -3.01 -22.78 -15.78
N ASP A 3 -4.09 -23.35 -15.27
CA ASP A 3 -5.20 -22.58 -14.71
C ASP A 3 -4.81 -22.03 -13.32
N GLU A 4 -5.24 -20.82 -12.96
CA GLU A 4 -4.84 -20.11 -11.73
C GLU A 4 -5.17 -20.91 -10.45
N CYS A 5 -6.15 -21.83 -10.54
CA CYS A 5 -6.52 -22.77 -9.48
C CYS A 5 -5.40 -23.75 -9.08
N HIS A 6 -4.35 -23.92 -9.91
CA HIS A 6 -3.24 -24.85 -9.65
C HIS A 6 -2.11 -24.22 -8.84
N ARG A 7 -2.25 -22.95 -8.41
CA ARG A 7 -1.23 -22.34 -7.55
C ARG A 7 -1.22 -22.98 -6.17
N PRO A 8 -0.04 -23.26 -5.58
CA PRO A 8 0.07 -23.73 -4.21
C PRO A 8 -0.60 -22.80 -3.18
N VAL A 9 -0.67 -21.51 -3.50
CA VAL A 9 -1.35 -20.49 -2.69
C VAL A 9 -2.49 -19.89 -3.51
N ARG A 10 -3.71 -20.03 -3.01
CA ARG A 10 -4.92 -19.44 -3.62
C ARG A 10 -4.83 -17.93 -3.56
N LEU A 11 -4.99 -17.26 -4.70
CA LEU A 11 -5.01 -15.81 -4.79
C LEU A 11 -6.44 -15.29 -4.57
N ARG A 12 -6.58 -14.27 -3.73
CA ARG A 12 -7.82 -13.48 -3.61
C ARG A 12 -7.69 -12.22 -4.47
N LYS A 13 -8.47 -12.13 -5.55
CA LYS A 13 -8.54 -10.93 -6.39
C LYS A 13 -9.73 -10.07 -5.97
N VAL A 14 -9.47 -8.82 -5.62
CA VAL A 14 -10.50 -7.82 -5.33
C VAL A 14 -10.33 -6.66 -6.31
N VAL A 15 -11.44 -6.20 -6.90
CA VAL A 15 -11.46 -5.05 -7.83
C VAL A 15 -12.29 -3.95 -7.18
N LEU A 16 -11.68 -2.77 -7.01
CA LEU A 16 -12.33 -1.58 -6.46
C LEU A 16 -12.44 -0.53 -7.55
N SER A 17 -13.65 -0.04 -7.80
CA SER A 17 -13.91 1.08 -8.70
C SER A 17 -13.93 2.40 -7.94
N TYR A 18 -13.33 3.44 -8.51
CA TYR A 18 -13.37 4.79 -7.98
C TYR A 18 -13.91 5.76 -9.04
N PRO A 19 -14.60 6.84 -8.65
CA PRO A 19 -15.02 7.88 -9.58
C PRO A 19 -13.83 8.44 -10.36
N SER A 20 -14.01 8.64 -11.66
CA SER A 20 -12.98 9.26 -12.50
C SER A 20 -12.75 10.71 -12.08
N SER A 21 -11.60 11.26 -12.49
CA SER A 21 -11.28 12.67 -12.30
C SER A 21 -11.08 13.36 -13.64
N THR A 22 -11.05 14.68 -13.62
CA THR A 22 -10.77 15.51 -14.80
C THR A 22 -9.38 15.31 -15.38
N SER A 23 -8.43 14.76 -14.60
CA SER A 23 -7.11 14.36 -15.09
C SER A 23 -6.59 13.13 -14.37
N ASP A 24 -5.73 12.36 -15.06
CA ASP A 24 -5.08 11.17 -14.50
C ASP A 24 -4.27 11.49 -13.25
N PHE A 25 -3.63 12.66 -13.20
CA PHE A 25 -2.90 13.09 -12.02
C PHE A 25 -3.81 13.26 -10.79
N LYS A 26 -4.94 13.95 -10.96
CA LYS A 26 -5.91 14.14 -9.86
C LYS A 26 -6.54 12.82 -9.45
N PHE A 27 -6.81 11.93 -10.41
CA PHE A 27 -7.30 10.60 -10.13
C PHE A 27 -6.29 9.81 -9.29
N ASN A 28 -5.03 9.68 -9.73
CA ASN A 28 -3.98 9.01 -8.97
C ASN A 28 -3.78 9.62 -7.57
N LEU A 29 -3.81 10.95 -7.45
CA LEU A 29 -3.70 11.62 -6.16
C LEU A 29 -4.88 11.28 -5.24
N SER A 30 -6.10 11.20 -5.77
CA SER A 30 -7.28 10.79 -4.99
C SER A 30 -7.17 9.36 -4.46
N LEU A 31 -6.54 8.46 -5.21
CA LEU A 31 -6.29 7.07 -4.79
C LEU A 31 -5.30 7.00 -3.63
N ASN A 32 -4.30 7.88 -3.57
CA ASN A 32 -3.31 7.90 -2.48
C ASN A 32 -3.98 8.06 -1.11
N TYR A 33 -5.00 8.91 -1.01
CA TYR A 33 -5.77 9.12 0.23
C TYR A 33 -6.65 7.92 0.61
N ARG A 34 -6.85 6.95 -0.29
CA ARG A 34 -7.61 5.72 0.00
C ARG A 34 -6.71 4.55 0.42
N LEU A 35 -5.40 4.64 0.13
CA LEU A 35 -4.45 3.54 0.35
C LEU A 35 -4.48 2.98 1.77
N SER A 36 -4.50 3.85 2.78
CA SER A 36 -4.50 3.43 4.19
C SER A 36 -5.68 2.51 4.52
N SER A 37 -6.90 2.89 4.08
CA SER A 37 -8.11 2.09 4.27
C SER A 37 -8.06 0.78 3.49
N VAL A 38 -7.59 0.79 2.23
CA VAL A 38 -7.46 -0.42 1.41
C VAL A 38 -6.47 -1.40 2.03
N ILE A 39 -5.30 -0.93 2.46
CA ILE A 39 -4.29 -1.76 3.13
C ILE A 39 -4.88 -2.35 4.40
N HIS A 40 -5.48 -1.54 5.27
CA HIS A 40 -6.08 -2.04 6.51
C HIS A 40 -7.15 -3.11 6.27
N THR A 41 -7.98 -2.93 5.23
CA THR A 41 -9.09 -3.84 4.91
C THR A 41 -8.63 -5.18 4.35
N TYR A 42 -7.56 -5.20 3.55
CA TYR A 42 -7.21 -6.40 2.76
C TYR A 42 -5.87 -7.06 3.12
N SER A 43 -5.03 -6.41 3.92
CA SER A 43 -3.69 -6.91 4.27
C SER A 43 -3.66 -7.93 5.38
N ASP A 44 -4.70 -8.00 6.23
CA ASP A 44 -4.71 -8.77 7.47
C ASP A 44 -3.49 -8.48 8.36
N GLN A 45 -3.03 -7.22 8.40
CA GLN A 45 -1.82 -6.79 9.12
C GLN A 45 -0.52 -7.48 8.64
N LYS A 46 -0.46 -7.93 7.39
CA LYS A 46 0.73 -8.52 6.77
C LYS A 46 1.45 -7.50 5.85
N PRO A 47 2.74 -7.72 5.52
CA PRO A 47 3.48 -6.87 4.59
C PRO A 47 2.75 -6.67 3.25
N CYS A 48 2.73 -5.44 2.76
CA CYS A 48 2.03 -5.04 1.54
C CYS A 48 2.97 -4.40 0.52
N LEU A 49 2.82 -4.78 -0.75
CA LEU A 49 3.48 -4.13 -1.88
C LEU A 49 2.46 -3.28 -2.65
N VAL A 50 2.71 -1.99 -2.77
CA VAL A 50 1.85 -1.04 -3.51
C VAL A 50 2.56 -0.60 -4.78
N PHE A 51 1.94 -0.87 -5.92
CA PHE A 51 2.40 -0.36 -7.22
C PHE A 51 1.75 0.99 -7.51
N CYS A 52 2.56 1.97 -7.91
CA CYS A 52 2.10 3.29 -8.34
C CYS A 52 2.43 3.50 -9.82
N ALA A 53 1.62 4.29 -10.54
CA ALA A 53 1.77 4.49 -11.98
C ALA A 53 3.04 5.24 -12.40
N THR A 54 3.65 6.03 -11.51
CA THR A 54 4.85 6.82 -11.81
C THR A 54 5.82 6.87 -10.64
N ARG A 55 7.10 7.15 -10.91
CA ARG A 55 8.14 7.34 -9.87
C ARG A 55 7.75 8.40 -8.84
N LYS A 56 7.22 9.55 -9.30
CA LYS A 56 6.74 10.62 -8.41
C LYS A 56 5.51 10.18 -7.62
N GLY A 57 4.60 9.43 -8.25
CA GLY A 57 3.43 8.86 -7.59
C GLY A 57 3.80 7.98 -6.40
N THR A 58 4.82 7.13 -6.53
CA THR A 58 5.34 6.32 -5.42
C THR A 58 5.79 7.17 -4.23
N GLN A 59 6.57 8.24 -4.49
CA GLN A 59 7.04 9.14 -3.43
C GLN A 59 5.87 9.83 -2.71
N GLN A 60 4.86 10.28 -3.47
CA GLN A 60 3.67 10.93 -2.92
C GLN A 60 2.78 9.97 -2.12
N ALA A 61 2.60 8.74 -2.60
CA ALA A 61 1.84 7.70 -1.92
C ALA A 61 2.50 7.36 -0.56
N ALA A 62 3.82 7.14 -0.55
CA ALA A 62 4.58 6.90 0.66
C ALA A 62 4.47 8.07 1.66
N ALA A 63 4.62 9.31 1.18
CA ALA A 63 4.47 10.51 2.00
C ALA A 63 3.05 10.66 2.57
N THR A 64 2.02 10.21 1.86
CA THR A 64 0.63 10.22 2.34
C THR A 64 0.44 9.17 3.43
N LEU A 65 0.89 7.94 3.19
CA LEU A 65 0.79 6.83 4.15
C LEU A 65 1.50 7.13 5.48
N VAL A 66 2.65 7.79 5.45
CA VAL A 66 3.38 8.18 6.67
C VAL A 66 2.58 9.16 7.54
N LYS A 67 1.75 10.03 6.94
CA LYS A 67 0.91 10.97 7.70
C LYS A 67 -0.24 10.26 8.42
N ASP A 68 -0.79 9.22 7.78
CA ASP A 68 -1.87 8.41 8.34
C ASP A 68 -1.36 7.30 9.27
N ALA A 69 -0.06 7.01 9.22
CA ALA A 69 0.60 6.02 10.05
C ALA A 69 0.61 6.49 11.51
N ARG A 70 -0.34 5.98 12.30
CA ARG A 70 -0.16 5.91 13.75
C ARG A 70 0.96 4.92 14.01
N PHE A 71 2.18 5.42 14.21
CA PHE A 71 3.32 4.60 14.57
C PHE A 71 3.01 3.83 15.85
N ILE A 72 2.63 2.56 15.73
CA ILE A 72 2.80 1.60 16.82
C ILE A 72 4.26 1.15 16.74
N MET A 73 5.18 2.04 17.13
CA MET A 73 6.53 1.61 17.46
C MET A 73 6.46 0.86 18.78
N ASN A 74 6.34 -0.46 18.71
CA ASN A 74 6.83 -1.28 19.81
C ASN A 74 8.33 -0.98 19.99
N SER A 75 8.82 -0.96 21.24
CA SER A 75 10.21 -0.67 21.60
C SER A 75 11.21 -1.54 20.82
N GLU A 76 10.81 -2.76 20.48
CA GLU A 76 11.51 -3.72 19.61
C GLU A 76 11.82 -3.16 18.21
N HIS A 77 10.83 -2.57 17.54
CA HIS A 77 10.99 -2.04 16.18
C HIS A 77 11.88 -0.79 16.16
N LYS A 78 11.77 0.05 17.20
CA LYS A 78 12.62 1.24 17.36
C LYS A 78 14.09 0.86 17.58
N LYS A 79 14.36 -0.20 18.36
CA LYS A 79 15.72 -0.72 18.56
C LYS A 79 16.36 -1.20 17.27
N ARG A 80 15.61 -1.91 16.41
CA ARG A 80 16.13 -2.41 15.12
C ARG A 80 16.47 -1.29 14.14
N LEU A 81 15.62 -0.26 14.05
CA LEU A 81 15.87 0.93 13.22
C LEU A 81 17.14 1.69 13.62
N ASN A 82 17.37 1.83 14.93
CA ASN A 82 18.57 2.49 15.45
C ASN A 82 19.83 1.64 15.22
N ALA A 83 19.74 0.32 15.34
CA ALA A 83 20.87 -0.58 15.10
C ALA A 83 21.33 -0.61 13.63
N SER A 84 20.43 -0.38 12.68
CA SER A 84 20.75 -0.27 11.25
C SER A 84 21.29 1.10 10.81
N SER A 85 21.42 2.07 11.74
CA SER A 85 21.89 3.44 11.44
C SER A 85 23.33 3.72 11.92
N THR A 86 24.03 2.69 12.42
CA THR A 86 25.47 2.66 12.73
C THR A 86 26.15 1.66 11.83
#